data_AF-A0A2E1NPV5-F1
#
_entry.id   AF-A0A2E1NPV5-F1
#
_cell.length_a   1.000
_cell.length_b   1.000
_cell.length_c   1.000
_cell.angle_alpha   90.00
_cell.angle_beta   90.00
_cell.angle_gamma   90.00
#
_symmetry.space_group_name_H-M   'P 1'
#
loop_
_entity.id
_entity.type
_entity.pdbx_description
1 polymer ?
#
loop_
_entity_poly.entity_id
_entity_poly.type
_entity_poly.pdbx_seq_one_letter_code
_entity_poly.pdbx_strand_id
1 'polypeptide(L)'
;MSDLARLLHLRNLLEQGADAVIWLDADTLIIDRDWSPSMPEHSLLGAECWLQRNKRGKLEVKRQPHNAFMMFAKASPILDFLIHTTQSIIQRIDVDHIAPQVVGPKLLKALHPMADFDLEHKAAAMSTDLLVGLMEEDRDLLMFYRSAQLSPPASFNVCSSLHGIEAGVDLDLISNRVRQYLVDQK
;
A
#
# COMPACT_ATOMS: atom_id res chain seq x y z
N MET A 1 1.37 3.40 -17.09
CA MET A 1 0.43 2.53 -17.85
C MET A 1 -0.23 1.47 -16.98
N SER A 2 0.50 0.80 -16.08
CA SER A 2 -0.08 -0.20 -15.14
C SER A 2 -1.19 0.37 -14.24
N ASP A 3 -1.04 1.60 -13.75
CA ASP A 3 -2.05 2.26 -12.88
C ASP A 3 -3.42 2.45 -13.57
N LEU A 4 -3.46 2.80 -14.86
CA LEU A 4 -4.75 2.92 -15.55
C LEU A 4 -5.36 1.54 -15.82
N ALA A 5 -4.54 0.57 -16.23
CA ALA A 5 -4.99 -0.78 -16.54
C ALA A 5 -5.67 -1.44 -15.32
N ARG A 6 -5.09 -1.29 -14.11
CA ARG A 6 -5.72 -1.83 -12.89
C ARG A 6 -7.09 -1.21 -12.61
N LEU A 7 -7.22 0.12 -12.77
CA LEU A 7 -8.49 0.80 -12.49
C LEU A 7 -9.57 0.41 -13.50
N LEU A 8 -9.22 0.30 -14.79
CA LEU A 8 -10.14 -0.18 -15.82
C LEU A 8 -10.55 -1.63 -15.59
N HIS A 9 -9.63 -2.48 -15.14
CA HIS A 9 -9.92 -3.88 -14.83
C HIS A 9 -10.88 -4.00 -13.64
N LEU A 10 -10.64 -3.23 -12.57
CA LEU A 10 -11.55 -3.13 -11.41
C LEU A 10 -12.96 -2.70 -11.86
N ARG A 11 -13.06 -1.67 -12.70
CA ARG A 11 -14.35 -1.19 -13.21
C ARG A 11 -15.09 -2.28 -14.00
N ASN A 12 -14.39 -2.97 -14.90
CA ASN A 12 -14.97 -4.05 -15.70
C ASN A 12 -15.54 -5.20 -14.83
N LEU A 13 -14.88 -5.53 -13.71
CA LEU A 13 -15.39 -6.55 -12.78
C LEU A 13 -16.64 -6.09 -12.02
N LEU A 14 -16.72 -4.80 -11.64
CA LEU A 14 -17.95 -4.23 -11.05
C LEU A 14 -19.10 -4.18 -12.06
N GLU A 15 -18.82 -3.84 -13.31
CA GLU A 15 -19.79 -3.85 -14.41
C GLU A 15 -20.33 -5.26 -14.71
N GLN A 16 -19.52 -6.30 -14.50
CA GLN A 16 -19.92 -7.71 -14.59
C GLN A 16 -20.81 -8.18 -13.43
N GLY A 17 -21.04 -7.33 -12.42
CA GLY A 17 -22.01 -7.59 -11.36
C GLY A 17 -21.41 -7.83 -9.97
N ALA A 18 -20.09 -7.69 -9.79
CA ALA A 18 -19.50 -7.73 -8.46
C ALA A 18 -20.01 -6.56 -7.59
N ASP A 19 -20.30 -6.83 -6.31
CA ASP A 19 -20.70 -5.79 -5.35
C ASP A 19 -19.51 -4.92 -4.94
N ALA A 20 -18.35 -5.55 -4.78
CA ALA A 20 -17.05 -4.90 -4.63
C ALA A 20 -15.94 -5.73 -5.27
N VAL A 21 -14.83 -5.06 -5.57
CA VAL A 21 -13.63 -5.71 -6.11
C VAL A 21 -12.41 -5.21 -5.33
N ILE A 22 -11.53 -6.13 -4.98
CA ILE A 22 -10.25 -5.86 -4.32
C ILE A 22 -9.13 -6.04 -5.35
N TRP A 23 -8.26 -5.04 -5.44
CA TRP A 23 -6.96 -5.13 -6.07
C TRP A 23 -5.88 -5.34 -5.01
N LEU A 24 -5.00 -6.31 -5.27
CA LEU A 24 -3.79 -6.55 -4.50
C LEU A 24 -2.62 -6.71 -5.47
N ASP A 25 -1.56 -5.92 -5.30
CA ASP A 25 -0.34 -6.10 -6.09
C ASP A 25 0.28 -7.49 -5.79
N ALA A 26 0.86 -8.13 -6.81
CA ALA A 26 1.32 -9.51 -6.74
C ALA A 26 2.47 -9.76 -5.75
N ASP A 27 3.19 -8.71 -5.37
CA ASP A 27 4.27 -8.70 -4.38
C ASP A 27 3.77 -8.31 -2.98
N THR A 28 2.52 -8.67 -2.68
CA THR A 28 1.94 -8.52 -1.34
C THR A 28 2.06 -9.81 -0.54
N LEU A 29 2.74 -9.73 0.59
CA LEU A 29 2.86 -10.80 1.57
C LEU A 29 1.62 -10.82 2.48
N ILE A 30 0.91 -11.94 2.53
CA ILE A 30 -0.23 -12.15 3.43
C ILE A 30 0.27 -12.68 4.78
N ILE A 31 -0.03 -11.93 5.85
CA ILE A 31 0.34 -12.23 7.23
C ILE A 31 -0.82 -12.90 7.95
N ASP A 32 -2.01 -12.31 7.88
CA ASP A 32 -3.24 -12.87 8.42
C ASP A 32 -4.08 -13.45 7.27
N ARG A 33 -4.23 -14.77 7.23
CA ARG A 33 -4.99 -15.48 6.18
C ARG A 33 -6.49 -15.42 6.39
N ASP A 34 -6.92 -15.14 7.62
CA ASP A 34 -8.34 -15.06 7.99
C ASP A 34 -8.86 -13.61 7.90
N TRP A 35 -7.97 -12.65 7.63
CA TRP A 35 -8.36 -11.27 7.41
C TRP A 35 -9.20 -11.10 6.15
N SER A 36 -10.34 -10.46 6.34
CA SER A 36 -11.17 -9.89 5.28
C SER A 36 -11.38 -8.41 5.57
N PRO A 37 -11.12 -7.50 4.60
CA PRO A 37 -11.52 -6.11 4.74
C PRO A 37 -13.05 -6.03 4.81
N SER A 38 -13.56 -5.02 5.52
CA SER A 38 -15.00 -4.75 5.58
C SER A 38 -15.47 -4.11 4.28
N MET A 39 -16.73 -4.34 3.91
CA MET A 39 -17.33 -3.69 2.74
C MET A 39 -17.37 -2.17 2.93
N PRO A 40 -16.71 -1.36 2.07
CA PRO A 40 -16.81 0.09 2.16
C PRO A 40 -18.11 0.60 1.54
N GLU A 41 -18.50 1.81 1.94
CA GLU A 41 -19.54 2.56 1.22
C GLU A 41 -19.09 2.91 -0.21
N HIS A 42 -17.83 3.33 -0.35
CA HIS A 42 -17.26 3.72 -1.64
C HIS A 42 -15.94 3.02 -1.95
N SER A 43 -14.90 3.21 -1.14
CA SER A 43 -13.60 2.60 -1.39
C SER A 43 -12.79 2.39 -0.13
N LEU A 44 -11.84 1.45 -0.14
CA LEU A 44 -10.74 1.41 0.83
C LEU A 44 -9.42 1.47 0.07
N LEU A 45 -8.48 2.29 0.54
CA LEU A 45 -7.11 2.32 0.03
C LEU A 45 -6.16 1.77 1.08
N GLY A 46 -5.08 1.13 0.65
CA GLY A 46 -4.05 0.67 1.59
C GLY A 46 -3.38 1.85 2.29
N ALA A 47 -2.89 1.64 3.51
CA ALA A 47 -2.28 2.68 4.32
C ALA A 47 -0.81 2.41 4.61
N GLU A 48 0.05 3.36 4.25
CA GLU A 48 1.46 3.33 4.59
C GLU A 48 1.63 3.81 6.03
N CYS A 49 2.33 3.02 6.85
CA CYS A 49 3.03 3.49 8.04
C CYS A 49 4.52 3.53 7.66
N TRP A 50 4.92 4.50 6.84
CA TRP A 50 6.22 4.49 6.20
C TRP A 50 7.32 4.91 7.17
N LEU A 51 8.08 3.92 7.67
CA LEU A 51 9.25 4.16 8.50
C LEU A 51 10.40 4.67 7.66
N GLN A 52 11.01 5.77 8.11
CA GLN A 52 12.19 6.35 7.50
C GLN A 52 13.06 7.07 8.53
N ARG A 53 14.30 7.40 8.14
CA ARG A 53 15.14 8.35 8.88
C ARG A 53 15.03 9.75 8.28
N ASN A 54 14.88 10.76 9.14
CA ASN A 54 14.86 12.15 8.71
C ASN A 54 16.28 12.66 8.38
N LYS A 55 16.38 13.92 7.91
CA LYS A 55 17.67 14.54 7.57
C LYS A 55 18.70 14.60 8.71
N ARG A 56 18.26 14.37 9.96
CA ARG A 56 19.11 14.32 11.17
C ARG A 56 19.37 12.88 11.65
N GLY A 57 18.98 11.87 10.87
CA GLY A 57 19.15 10.45 11.19
C GLY A 57 18.15 9.88 12.20
N LYS A 58 17.20 10.69 12.70
CA LYS A 58 16.18 10.23 13.66
C LYS A 58 15.08 9.45 12.95
N LEU A 59 14.58 8.40 13.59
CA LEU A 59 13.42 7.66 13.12
C LEU A 59 12.19 8.57 13.06
N GLU A 60 11.44 8.45 11.99
CA GLU A 60 10.13 9.07 11.81
C GLU A 60 9.21 8.15 10.99
N VAL A 61 7.91 8.33 11.17
CA VAL A 61 6.89 7.65 10.38
C VAL A 61 6.11 8.66 9.56
N LYS A 62 5.90 8.37 8.28
CA LYS A 62 4.94 9.09 7.43
C LYS A 62 3.74 8.23 7.16
N ARG A 63 2.55 8.81 7.30
CA ARG A 63 1.29 8.14 6.98
C ARG A 63 0.70 8.67 5.70
N GLN A 64 0.46 7.79 4.74
CA GLN A 64 -0.04 8.14 3.42
C GLN A 64 -0.82 6.96 2.83
N PRO A 65 -1.79 7.18 1.93
CA PRO A 65 -2.38 6.09 1.17
C PRO A 65 -1.38 5.50 0.17
N HIS A 66 -1.56 4.22 -0.16
CA HIS A 66 -0.93 3.56 -1.30
C HIS A 66 -1.95 2.84 -2.17
N ASN A 67 -1.58 2.58 -3.42
CA ASN A 67 -2.44 1.93 -4.41
C ASN A 67 -2.17 0.42 -4.58
N ALA A 68 -1.25 -0.15 -3.79
CA ALA A 68 -0.96 -1.58 -3.83
C ALA A 68 -2.09 -2.46 -3.23
N PHE A 69 -2.95 -1.85 -2.41
CA PHE A 69 -4.24 -2.39 -2.02
C PHE A 69 -5.31 -1.35 -2.35
N MET A 70 -6.37 -1.77 -3.03
CA MET A 70 -7.55 -0.93 -3.25
C MET A 70 -8.79 -1.80 -3.26
N MET A 71 -9.86 -1.37 -2.60
CA MET A 71 -11.18 -1.97 -2.68
C MET A 71 -12.15 -0.91 -3.17
N PHE A 72 -13.01 -1.25 -4.13
CA PHE A 72 -14.07 -0.37 -4.59
C PHE A 72 -15.40 -1.10 -4.55
N ALA A 73 -16.41 -0.44 -3.96
CA ALA A 73 -17.79 -0.86 -4.08
C ALA A 73 -18.38 -0.40 -5.42
N LYS A 74 -19.42 -1.07 -5.90
CA LYS A 74 -20.10 -0.77 -7.15
C LYS A 74 -20.63 0.67 -7.24
N ALA A 75 -21.03 1.26 -6.12
CA ALA A 75 -21.54 2.63 -6.04
C ALA A 75 -20.44 3.70 -5.91
N SER A 76 -19.16 3.33 -6.00
CA SER A 76 -18.05 4.24 -5.72
C SER A 76 -17.88 5.31 -6.80
N PRO A 77 -18.03 6.61 -6.48
CA PRO A 77 -17.67 7.67 -7.42
C PRO A 77 -16.15 7.82 -7.56
N ILE A 78 -15.39 7.25 -6.63
CA ILE A 78 -13.94 7.44 -6.51
C ILE A 78 -13.22 6.71 -7.65
N LEU A 79 -13.67 5.51 -8.03
CA LEU A 79 -13.05 4.75 -9.11
C LEU A 79 -13.10 5.51 -10.44
N ASP A 80 -14.28 6.04 -10.81
CA ASP A 80 -14.44 6.80 -12.04
C ASP A 80 -13.65 8.11 -12.02
N PHE A 81 -13.62 8.79 -10.87
CA PHE A 81 -12.78 9.97 -10.69
C PHE A 81 -11.29 9.67 -10.87
N LEU A 82 -10.79 8.57 -10.31
CA LEU A 82 -9.40 8.15 -10.45
C LEU A 82 -9.08 7.75 -11.89
N ILE A 83 -9.98 7.06 -12.59
CA ILE A 83 -9.84 6.73 -14.02
C ILE A 83 -9.75 8.01 -14.84
N HIS A 84 -10.69 8.95 -14.66
CA HIS A 84 -10.74 10.20 -15.40
C HIS A 84 -9.46 11.02 -15.17
N THR A 85 -9.09 11.22 -13.91
CA THR A 85 -7.88 11.97 -13.54
C THR A 85 -6.63 11.30 -14.12
N THR A 86 -6.57 9.97 -14.07
CA THR A 86 -5.45 9.21 -14.63
C THR A 86 -5.32 9.39 -16.14
N GLN A 87 -6.44 9.28 -16.86
CA GLN A 87 -6.47 9.51 -18.30
C GLN A 87 -6.07 10.95 -18.65
N SER A 88 -6.59 11.94 -17.92
CA SER A 88 -6.23 13.35 -18.13
C SER A 88 -4.76 13.62 -17.89
N ILE A 89 -4.13 12.97 -16.90
CA ILE A 89 -2.70 13.11 -16.65
C ILE A 89 -1.92 12.48 -17.80
N ILE A 90 -2.24 11.23 -18.19
CA ILE A 90 -1.58 10.52 -19.28
C ILE A 90 -1.62 11.31 -20.59
N GLN A 91 -2.75 11.92 -20.92
CA GLN A 91 -2.92 12.76 -22.12
C GLN A 91 -2.02 14.00 -22.14
N ARG A 92 -1.57 14.48 -20.98
CA ARG A 92 -0.73 15.68 -20.84
C ARG A 92 0.74 15.38 -20.63
N ILE A 93 1.09 14.12 -20.37
CA ILE A 93 2.49 13.72 -20.19
C ILE A 93 3.18 13.79 -21.54
N ASP A 94 4.37 14.42 -21.53
CA ASP A 94 5.32 14.32 -22.63
C ASP A 94 5.75 12.86 -22.79
N VAL A 95 5.45 12.29 -23.95
CA VAL A 95 5.68 10.88 -24.27
C VAL A 95 7.18 10.54 -24.23
N ASP A 96 8.04 11.55 -24.42
CA ASP A 96 9.49 11.43 -24.35
C ASP A 96 10.03 11.42 -22.91
N HIS A 97 9.20 11.75 -21.90
CA HIS A 97 9.58 11.86 -20.48
C HIS A 97 8.53 11.28 -19.52
N ILE A 98 8.03 10.07 -19.79
CA ILE A 98 7.09 9.38 -18.89
C ILE A 98 7.84 8.81 -17.67
N ALA A 99 7.67 9.42 -16.49
CA ALA A 99 8.09 8.74 -15.26
C ALA A 99 7.23 7.47 -15.03
N PRO A 100 7.79 6.35 -14.54
CA PRO A 100 7.06 5.07 -14.47
C PRO A 100 5.82 5.05 -13.56
N GLN A 101 5.68 6.03 -12.65
CA GLN A 101 4.72 6.03 -11.53
C GLN A 101 3.98 7.38 -11.36
N VAL A 102 3.67 8.09 -12.45
CA VAL A 102 3.07 9.43 -12.33
C VAL A 102 1.72 9.40 -11.61
N VAL A 103 0.96 8.30 -11.70
CA VAL A 103 -0.47 8.33 -11.40
C VAL A 103 -0.93 7.48 -10.22
N GLY A 104 -0.19 6.45 -9.80
CA GLY A 104 -0.57 5.64 -8.65
C GLY A 104 -0.37 6.36 -7.30
N PRO A 105 0.72 6.08 -6.56
CA PRO A 105 0.93 6.65 -5.23
C PRO A 105 1.00 8.17 -5.21
N LYS A 106 1.56 8.82 -6.23
CA LYS A 106 1.73 10.28 -6.26
C LYS A 106 0.40 11.02 -6.34
N LEU A 107 -0.55 10.53 -7.13
CA LEU A 107 -1.89 11.11 -7.21
C LEU A 107 -2.62 10.97 -5.88
N LEU A 108 -2.64 9.76 -5.32
CA LEU A 108 -3.30 9.50 -4.03
C LEU A 108 -2.69 10.37 -2.92
N LYS A 109 -1.36 10.49 -2.87
CA LYS A 109 -0.66 11.37 -1.91
C LYS A 109 -0.99 12.85 -2.09
N ALA A 110 -1.16 13.31 -3.33
CA ALA A 110 -1.54 14.69 -3.61
C ALA A 110 -3.01 14.98 -3.25
N LEU A 111 -3.89 14.00 -3.42
CA LEU A 111 -5.31 14.11 -3.13
C LEU A 111 -5.62 13.96 -1.64
N HIS A 112 -4.88 13.13 -0.90
CA HIS A 112 -5.17 12.79 0.48
C HIS A 112 -5.35 13.98 1.45
N PRO A 113 -4.58 15.09 1.33
CA PRO A 113 -4.84 16.28 2.15
C PRO A 113 -6.15 17.00 1.82
N MET A 114 -6.72 16.75 0.64
CA MET A 114 -7.92 17.42 0.11
C MET A 114 -9.17 16.54 0.12
N ALA A 115 -8.98 15.22 0.07
CA ALA A 115 -10.03 14.21 0.03
C ALA A 115 -9.81 13.20 1.15
N ASP A 116 -10.85 13.00 1.95
CA ASP A 116 -10.85 12.03 3.05
C ASP A 116 -11.13 10.63 2.49
N PHE A 117 -10.06 9.91 2.17
CA PHE A 117 -10.16 8.52 1.72
C PHE A 117 -10.22 7.59 2.92
N ASP A 118 -11.16 6.64 2.91
CA ASP A 118 -11.13 5.55 3.87
C ASP A 118 -9.89 4.67 3.64
N LEU A 119 -9.15 4.42 4.71
CA LEU A 119 -7.89 3.69 4.68
C LEU A 119 -8.00 2.35 5.41
N GLU A 120 -7.48 1.30 4.78
CA GLU A 120 -7.33 -0.03 5.37
C GLU A 120 -5.92 -0.16 5.96
N HIS A 121 -5.79 0.15 7.25
CA HIS A 121 -4.51 0.12 7.97
C HIS A 121 -3.91 -1.28 8.12
N LYS A 122 -4.70 -2.34 7.95
CA LYS A 122 -4.19 -3.71 7.93
C LYS A 122 -3.52 -4.07 6.60
N ALA A 123 -3.89 -3.37 5.51
CA ALA A 123 -3.23 -3.48 4.21
C ALA A 123 -2.07 -2.48 4.16
N ALA A 124 -0.90 -2.91 4.64
CA ALA A 124 0.27 -2.05 4.80
C ALA A 124 1.23 -2.14 3.60
N ALA A 125 2.17 -1.19 3.54
CA ALA A 125 3.34 -1.23 2.68
C ALA A 125 4.62 -1.26 3.52
N MET A 126 5.57 -2.12 3.13
CA MET A 126 6.84 -2.30 3.82
C MET A 126 7.86 -1.29 3.29
N SER A 127 8.46 -0.51 4.19
CA SER A 127 9.59 0.36 3.87
C SER A 127 10.92 -0.38 4.00
N THR A 128 11.96 0.13 3.32
CA THR A 128 13.29 -0.47 3.35
C THR A 128 13.86 -0.53 4.77
N ASP A 129 13.70 0.55 5.56
CA ASP A 129 14.15 0.60 6.96
C ASP A 129 13.42 -0.44 7.82
N LEU A 130 12.12 -0.67 7.58
CA LEU A 130 11.38 -1.72 8.29
C LEU A 130 11.87 -3.11 7.91
N LEU A 131 12.09 -3.36 6.61
CA LEU A 131 12.60 -4.64 6.14
C LEU A 131 13.99 -4.93 6.74
N VAL A 132 14.91 -3.97 6.70
CA VAL A 132 16.23 -4.12 7.31
C VAL A 132 16.11 -4.36 8.82
N GLY A 133 15.28 -3.58 9.53
CA GLY A 133 15.06 -3.76 10.96
C GLY A 133 14.47 -5.14 11.31
N LEU A 134 13.58 -5.68 10.47
CA LEU A 134 13.14 -7.08 10.58
C LEU A 134 14.31 -8.04 10.31
N MET A 135 15.12 -7.79 9.29
CA MET A 135 16.22 -8.67 8.92
C MET A 135 17.31 -8.76 10.00
N GLU A 136 17.59 -7.65 10.66
CA GLU A 136 18.60 -7.51 11.73
C GLU A 136 18.03 -7.73 13.13
N GLU A 137 16.70 -7.88 13.26
CA GLU A 137 15.99 -7.95 14.54
C GLU A 137 16.25 -6.74 15.46
N ASP A 138 16.33 -5.54 14.88
CA ASP A 138 16.50 -4.27 15.59
C ASP A 138 15.26 -3.97 16.44
N ARG A 139 15.31 -4.37 17.72
CA ARG A 139 14.17 -4.26 18.63
C ARG A 139 13.73 -2.81 18.86
N ASP A 140 14.65 -1.86 18.88
CA ASP A 140 14.32 -0.46 19.14
C ASP A 140 13.56 0.14 17.95
N LEU A 141 14.03 -0.16 16.73
CA LEU A 141 13.35 0.24 15.49
C LEU A 141 11.98 -0.43 15.37
N LEU A 142 11.89 -1.74 15.63
CA LEU A 142 10.65 -2.50 15.54
C LEU A 142 9.64 -2.05 16.60
N MET A 143 10.09 -1.73 17.83
CA MET A 143 9.25 -1.13 18.86
C MET A 143 8.76 0.26 18.47
N PHE A 144 9.63 1.09 17.88
CA PHE A 144 9.24 2.41 17.38
C PHE A 144 8.15 2.27 16.31
N TYR A 145 8.35 1.42 15.31
CA TYR A 145 7.36 1.13 14.28
C TYR A 145 6.04 0.64 14.87
N ARG A 146 6.11 -0.34 15.77
CA ARG A 146 4.94 -0.93 16.42
C ARG A 146 4.15 0.11 17.22
N SER A 147 4.82 1.02 17.92
CA SER A 147 4.15 2.11 18.64
C SER A 147 3.43 3.09 17.71
N ALA A 148 3.88 3.16 16.46
CA ALA A 148 3.32 4.02 15.42
C ALA A 148 2.28 3.32 14.54
N GLN A 149 2.09 2.00 14.55
CA GLN A 149 1.05 1.37 13.74
C GLN A 149 -0.34 1.63 14.34
N LEU A 150 -1.38 1.79 13.51
CA LEU A 150 -2.77 1.95 14.01
C LEU A 150 -3.46 0.61 14.23
N SER A 151 -3.01 -0.43 13.52
CA SER A 151 -3.46 -1.80 13.64
C SER A 151 -2.32 -2.75 13.29
N PRO A 152 -2.31 -3.98 13.84
CA PRO A 152 -1.43 -5.02 13.33
C PRO A 152 -1.68 -5.25 11.83
N PRO A 153 -0.63 -5.34 11.01
CA PRO A 153 -0.75 -5.55 9.57
C PRO A 153 -1.24 -6.96 9.27
N ALA A 154 -2.25 -7.07 8.40
CA ALA A 154 -2.71 -8.34 7.85
C ALA A 154 -2.00 -8.67 6.52
N SER A 155 -1.48 -7.67 5.83
CA SER A 155 -0.66 -7.86 4.63
C SER A 155 0.38 -6.75 4.48
N PHE A 156 1.47 -7.03 3.77
CA PHE A 156 2.49 -6.07 3.39
C PHE A 156 2.79 -6.10 1.91
N ASN A 157 2.63 -4.99 1.21
CA ASN A 157 3.27 -4.82 -0.10
C ASN A 157 4.79 -4.63 0.08
N VAL A 158 5.62 -5.38 -0.65
CA VAL A 158 7.08 -5.44 -0.41
C VAL A 158 7.92 -4.77 -1.53
N CYS A 159 7.30 -4.35 -2.64
CA CYS A 159 7.93 -3.99 -3.92
C CYS A 159 9.25 -3.19 -3.84
N SER A 160 9.21 -1.98 -3.27
CA SER A 160 10.35 -1.06 -3.27
C SER A 160 11.42 -1.44 -2.25
N SER A 161 11.10 -2.26 -1.26
CA SER A 161 12.03 -2.70 -0.22
C SER A 161 12.97 -3.80 -0.68
N LEU A 162 12.60 -4.55 -1.73
CA LEU A 162 13.42 -5.63 -2.30
C LEU A 162 14.49 -5.13 -3.28
N HIS A 163 14.38 -3.88 -3.75
CA HIS A 163 15.37 -3.29 -4.66
C HIS A 163 16.70 -3.09 -3.93
N GLY A 164 17.71 -3.91 -4.26
CA GLY A 164 19.05 -3.85 -3.68
C GLY A 164 19.42 -5.01 -2.75
N ILE A 165 18.52 -5.98 -2.55
CA ILE A 165 18.85 -7.21 -1.82
C ILE A 165 19.28 -8.27 -2.84
N GLU A 166 20.60 -8.42 -3.03
CA GLU A 166 21.21 -9.33 -4.02
C GLU A 166 21.04 -10.82 -3.65
N ALA A 167 20.76 -11.13 -2.40
CA ALA A 167 20.42 -12.47 -1.93
C ALA A 167 18.90 -12.62 -1.91
N GLY A 168 18.37 -13.68 -2.54
CA GLY A 168 16.93 -13.96 -2.54
C GLY A 168 16.32 -13.78 -1.15
N VAL A 169 15.29 -12.95 -1.08
CA VAL A 169 14.65 -12.60 0.19
C VAL A 169 13.77 -13.76 0.63
N ASP A 170 14.06 -14.32 1.81
CA ASP A 170 13.25 -15.37 2.42
C ASP A 170 11.94 -14.74 2.95
N LEU A 171 10.87 -14.87 2.15
CA LEU A 171 9.54 -14.36 2.49
C LEU A 171 8.92 -15.07 3.70
N ASP A 172 9.28 -16.33 3.95
CA ASP A 172 8.80 -17.07 5.12
C ASP A 172 9.46 -16.52 6.40
N LEU A 173 10.76 -16.24 6.34
CA LEU A 173 11.47 -15.57 7.43
C LEU A 173 10.87 -14.19 7.72
N ILE A 174 10.60 -13.38 6.70
CA ILE A 174 9.95 -12.08 6.88
C ILE A 174 8.57 -12.25 7.50
N SER A 175 7.74 -13.17 6.97
CA SER A 175 6.39 -13.42 7.49
C SER A 175 6.42 -13.80 8.97
N ASN A 176 7.32 -14.70 9.36
CA ASN A 176 7.50 -15.13 10.74
C ASN A 176 7.93 -13.97 11.65
N ARG A 177 8.87 -13.12 11.18
CA ARG A 177 9.34 -11.97 11.95
C ARG A 177 8.29 -10.89 12.09
N VAL A 178 7.50 -10.64 11.03
CA VAL A 178 6.35 -9.74 11.11
C VAL A 178 5.36 -10.22 12.15
N ARG A 179 4.99 -11.51 12.15
CA ARG A 179 4.10 -12.09 13.17
C ARG A 179 4.67 -11.90 14.56
N GLN A 180 5.93 -12.29 14.77
CA GLN A 180 6.60 -12.23 16.06
C GLN A 180 6.69 -10.81 16.63
N TYR A 181 7.07 -9.83 15.81
CA TYR A 181 7.43 -8.48 16.30
C TYR A 181 6.31 -7.46 16.17
N LEU A 182 5.41 -7.61 15.18
CA LEU A 182 4.40 -6.60 14.85
C LEU A 182 2.97 -7.04 15.16
N VAL A 183 2.70 -8.34 15.29
CA VAL A 183 1.36 -8.89 15.52
C VAL A 183 1.22 -9.53 16.91
N ASP A 184 2.03 -10.53 17.22
CA ASP A 184 1.87 -11.45 18.36
C ASP A 184 2.58 -10.95 19.62
N GLN A 185 1.97 -10.01 20.36
CA GLN A 185 2.29 -9.80 21.78
C GLN A 185 1.07 -9.18 22.50
N LYS A 186 0.44 -9.99 23.37
CA LYS A 186 -0.36 -9.50 24.50
C LYS A 186 0.54 -8.84 25.54
#